data_AF-A0A381DJE9-F1
#
_entry.id   AF-A0A381DJE9-F1
#
_cell.length_a   1.000
_cell.length_b   1.000
_cell.length_c   1.000
_cell.angle_alpha   90.00
_cell.angle_beta   90.00
_cell.angle_gamma   90.00
#
_symmetry.space_group_name_H-M   'P 1'
#
loop_
_entity.id
_entity.type
_entity.pdbx_description
1 polymer ?
#
loop_
_entity_poly.entity_id
_entity_poly.type
_entity_poly.pdbx_seq_one_letter_code
_entity_poly.pdbx_strand_id
1 'polypeptide(L)'
;MLPTSGLLGNKATLFDSVKVEKVEKGFEDRLYLVNNISGKAPGNSSQMVWNNPMGGAMEWNYGSNVFVVDTKGEVRWYFNSEKILSFTDFMHTGNMMGFQQGKDGALGLWTKIC
;
A
#
# COMPACT_ATOMS: atom_id res chain seq x y z
N MET A 1 -12.26 4.38 1.55
CA MET A 1 -12.15 3.38 2.64
C MET A 1 -11.19 2.35 2.07
N LEU A 2 -9.99 2.18 2.64
CA LEU A 2 -8.89 1.49 1.94
C LEU A 2 -9.36 0.15 1.35
N PRO A 3 -9.22 -0.05 0.02
CA PRO A 3 -9.88 -1.16 -0.67
C PRO A 3 -9.42 -2.50 -0.10
N THR A 4 -10.35 -3.20 0.54
CA THR A 4 -10.14 -4.56 1.05
C THR A 4 -10.15 -5.54 -0.12
N SER A 5 -9.41 -6.65 -0.01
CA SER A 5 -9.32 -7.61 -1.11
C SER A 5 -10.62 -8.41 -1.35
N GLY A 6 -11.61 -8.28 -0.47
CA GLY A 6 -12.85 -9.07 -0.51
C GLY A 6 -12.67 -10.56 -0.17
N LEU A 7 -11.45 -10.98 0.20
CA LEU A 7 -11.17 -12.35 0.64
C LEU A 7 -11.55 -12.52 2.11
N LEU A 8 -12.18 -13.65 2.45
CA LEU A 8 -12.68 -13.99 3.80
C LEU A 8 -11.61 -13.89 4.92
N GLY A 9 -10.32 -13.95 4.58
CA GLY A 9 -9.21 -13.83 5.52
C GLY A 9 -8.69 -12.40 5.75
N ASN A 10 -9.10 -11.41 4.95
CA ASN A 10 -8.61 -10.05 5.05
C ASN A 10 -9.55 -9.21 5.92
N LYS A 11 -9.26 -9.14 7.23
CA LYS A 11 -10.11 -8.44 8.22
C LYS A 11 -9.93 -6.92 8.21
N ALA A 12 -8.77 -6.43 7.81
CA ALA A 12 -8.49 -5.00 7.67
C ALA A 12 -7.31 -4.75 6.70
N THR A 13 -7.36 -3.64 5.96
CA THR A 13 -6.30 -3.19 5.03
C THR A 13 -5.07 -2.63 5.77
N LEU A 14 -5.29 -2.20 7.03
CA LEU A 14 -4.27 -1.93 8.04
C LEU A 14 -4.22 -3.15 8.97
N PHE A 15 -3.05 -3.49 9.51
CA PHE A 15 -2.98 -4.57 10.51
C PHE A 15 -3.99 -4.30 11.63
N ASP A 16 -4.83 -5.29 11.96
CA ASP A 16 -5.86 -5.19 13.01
C ASP A 16 -5.29 -4.64 14.34
N SER A 17 -4.01 -4.94 14.59
CA SER A 17 -3.20 -4.33 15.63
C SER A 17 -1.71 -4.43 15.29
N VAL A 18 -0.91 -3.47 15.78
CA VAL A 18 0.56 -3.53 15.74
C VAL A 18 1.03 -3.95 17.13
N LYS A 19 1.74 -5.08 17.22
CA LYS A 19 2.36 -5.55 18.46
C LYS A 19 3.80 -5.09 18.54
N VAL A 20 4.11 -4.26 19.54
CA VAL A 20 5.47 -3.80 19.81
C VAL A 20 6.17 -4.83 20.69
N GLU A 21 7.20 -5.50 20.17
CA GLU A 21 7.94 -6.53 20.93
C GLU A 21 9.01 -5.92 21.84
N LYS A 22 9.74 -4.90 21.36
CA LYS A 22 10.86 -4.30 22.08
C LYS A 22 11.14 -2.88 21.61
N VAL A 23 11.37 -1.96 22.56
CA VAL A 23 11.87 -0.60 22.31
C VAL A 23 13.00 -0.34 23.30
N GLU A 24 14.20 -0.07 22.81
CA GLU A 24 15.35 0.30 23.64
C GLU A 24 15.30 1.79 23.99
N LYS A 25 15.94 2.16 25.10
CA LYS A 25 16.02 3.55 25.53
C LYS A 25 16.73 4.40 24.47
N GLY A 26 16.13 5.53 24.10
CA GLY A 26 16.63 6.43 23.05
C GLY A 26 16.11 6.12 21.64
N PHE A 27 15.19 5.16 21.48
CA PHE A 27 14.53 4.84 20.21
C PHE A 27 13.04 5.18 20.21
N GLU A 28 12.52 5.78 21.28
CA GLU A 28 11.09 6.03 21.47
C GLU A 28 10.52 6.98 20.40
N ASP A 29 11.35 7.80 19.77
CA ASP A 29 10.99 8.79 18.75
C ASP A 29 10.96 8.25 17.31
N ARG A 30 11.30 6.97 17.11
CA ARG A 30 11.37 6.38 15.77
C ARG A 30 9.99 6.25 15.13
N LEU A 31 9.93 6.63 13.86
CA LEU A 31 8.77 6.47 12.99
C LEU A 31 9.15 5.54 11.83
N TYR A 32 8.25 4.63 11.50
CA TYR A 32 8.45 3.64 10.44
C TYR A 32 7.39 3.79 9.36
N LEU A 33 7.82 4.01 8.13
CA LEU A 33 6.95 3.95 6.96
C LEU A 33 6.73 2.48 6.60
N VAL A 34 5.48 2.04 6.69
CA VAL A 34 5.06 0.70 6.30
C VAL A 34 4.35 0.80 4.97
N ASN A 35 4.93 0.17 3.95
CA ASN A 35 4.28 -0.04 2.66
C ASN A 35 3.79 -1.48 2.60
N ASN A 36 2.47 -1.67 2.64
CA ASN A 36 1.84 -2.97 2.58
C ASN A 36 0.92 -3.07 1.36
N ILE A 37 0.90 -4.26 0.75
CA ILE A 37 0.03 -4.58 -0.38
C ILE A 37 -1.03 -5.56 0.13
N SER A 38 -2.32 -5.24 -0.03
CA SER A 38 -3.42 -6.05 0.50
C SER A 38 -3.68 -7.36 -0.28
N GLY A 39 -2.81 -7.69 -1.23
CA GLY A 39 -2.91 -8.86 -2.11
C GLY A 39 -3.92 -8.68 -3.24
N LYS A 40 -4.09 -9.73 -4.07
CA LYS A 40 -5.07 -9.74 -5.16
C LYS A 40 -6.48 -9.48 -4.61
N ALA A 41 -7.15 -8.48 -5.16
CA ALA A 41 -8.55 -8.15 -4.86
C ALA A 41 -9.41 -8.59 -6.05
N PRO A 42 -9.80 -9.87 -6.17
CA PRO A 42 -10.29 -10.46 -7.42
C PRO A 42 -11.45 -9.71 -8.09
N GLY A 43 -12.31 -9.03 -7.32
CA GLY A 43 -13.39 -8.21 -7.87
C GLY A 43 -12.96 -6.87 -8.49
N ASN A 44 -11.85 -6.29 -8.02
CA ASN A 44 -11.36 -4.98 -8.48
C ASN A 44 -10.13 -5.13 -9.39
N SER A 45 -9.11 -5.88 -8.94
CA SER A 45 -7.83 -6.03 -9.64
C SER A 45 -7.94 -6.75 -10.99
N SER A 46 -8.97 -7.57 -11.16
CA SER A 46 -9.14 -8.38 -12.39
C SER A 46 -9.91 -7.65 -13.49
N GLN A 47 -10.59 -6.54 -13.18
CA GLN A 47 -11.43 -5.83 -14.15
C GLN A 47 -10.65 -5.33 -15.36
N MET A 48 -9.42 -4.87 -15.13
CA MET A 48 -8.56 -4.32 -16.17
C MET A 48 -8.03 -5.41 -17.10
N VAL A 49 -7.70 -6.58 -16.57
CA VAL A 49 -7.18 -7.72 -17.35
C VAL A 49 -8.32 -8.46 -18.08
N TRP A 50 -9.52 -8.51 -17.50
CA TRP A 50 -10.68 -9.18 -18.10
C TRP A 50 -11.21 -8.49 -19.36
N ASN A 51 -11.13 -7.16 -19.40
CA ASN A 51 -11.69 -6.35 -20.49
C ASN A 51 -10.65 -5.93 -21.55
N ASN A 52 -9.38 -6.32 -21.42
CA ASN A 52 -8.29 -5.87 -22.29
C ASN A 52 -7.36 -7.02 -22.72
N PRO A 53 -6.56 -6.87 -23.80
CA PRO A 53 -5.56 -7.86 -24.18
C PRO A 53 -4.59 -8.14 -23.04
N MET A 54 -4.43 -9.42 -22.67
CA MET A 54 -3.56 -9.82 -21.58
C MET A 54 -2.10 -9.96 -22.03
N GLY A 55 -1.17 -9.47 -21.22
CA GLY A 55 0.27 -9.62 -21.42
C GLY A 55 1.11 -8.78 -20.46
N GLY A 56 2.38 -9.13 -20.28
CA GLY A 56 3.29 -8.40 -19.40
C GLY A 56 2.97 -8.61 -17.91
N ALA A 57 2.96 -7.53 -17.13
CA ALA A 57 2.71 -7.54 -15.69
C ALA A 57 1.42 -6.79 -15.30
N MET A 58 0.47 -6.64 -16.22
CA MET A 58 -0.75 -5.85 -16.02
C MET A 58 -1.65 -6.43 -14.92
N GLU A 59 -1.54 -7.73 -14.60
CA GLU A 59 -2.27 -8.31 -13.46
C GLU A 59 -1.75 -7.88 -12.09
N TRP A 60 -0.63 -7.17 -12.01
CA TRP A 60 -0.05 -6.64 -10.78
C TRP A 60 -0.70 -5.31 -10.38
N ASN A 61 -2.02 -5.34 -10.24
CA ASN A 61 -2.84 -4.19 -9.86
C ASN A 61 -3.52 -4.43 -8.50
N TYR A 62 -2.79 -4.23 -7.41
CA TYR A 62 -3.27 -4.53 -6.06
C TYR A 62 -3.52 -3.27 -5.24
N GLY A 63 -4.37 -3.41 -4.22
CA GLY A 63 -4.55 -2.35 -3.23
C GLY A 63 -3.23 -2.07 -2.50
N SER A 64 -2.82 -0.81 -2.45
CA SER A 64 -1.63 -0.36 -1.75
C SER A 64 -2.03 0.46 -0.52
N ASN A 65 -1.48 0.09 0.63
CA ASN A 65 -1.75 0.70 1.93
C ASN A 65 -0.43 1.19 2.52
N VAL A 66 -0.29 2.51 2.63
CA VAL A 66 0.94 3.13 3.11
C VAL A 66 0.60 3.97 4.33
N PHE A 67 1.31 3.75 5.42
CA PHE A 67 1.10 4.47 6.67
C PHE A 67 2.39 4.55 7.47
N VAL A 68 2.43 5.47 8.43
CA VAL A 68 3.53 5.61 9.38
C VAL A 68 3.06 5.16 10.74
N VAL A 69 3.84 4.27 11.36
CA VAL A 69 3.63 3.77 12.72
C VAL A 69 4.75 4.24 13.64
N ASP A 70 4.43 4.50 14.90
CA ASP A 70 5.39 4.83 15.93
C ASP A 70 5.80 3.62 16.80
N THR A 71 6.68 3.86 17.76
CA THR A 71 7.14 2.85 18.72
C THR A 71 6.09 2.40 19.73
N LYS A 72 4.90 3.02 19.75
CA LYS A 72 3.74 2.60 20.55
C LYS A 72 2.77 1.74 19.74
N GLY A 73 3.02 1.55 18.44
CA GLY A 73 2.13 0.84 17.53
C GLY A 73 0.96 1.70 17.02
N GLU A 74 1.00 3.02 17.24
CA GLU A 74 -0.05 3.94 16.81
C GLU A 74 0.24 4.45 15.40
N VAL A 75 -0.80 4.50 14.56
CA VAL A 75 -0.71 5.11 13.22
C VAL A 75 -0.67 6.63 13.37
N ARG A 76 0.43 7.25 12.95
CA ARG A 76 0.65 8.71 13.00
C ARG A 76 0.32 9.41 11.69
N TRP A 77 0.35 8.68 10.59
CA TRP A 77 0.05 9.21 9.26
C TRP A 77 -0.44 8.10 8.35
N TYR A 78 -1.31 8.43 7.41
CA TYR A 78 -1.77 7.50 6.37
C TYR A 78 -1.77 8.18 5.01
N PHE A 79 -1.47 7.39 3.98
CA PHE A 79 -1.57 7.83 2.59
C PHE A 79 -2.90 7.39 1.99
N ASN A 80 -3.64 8.35 1.42
CA ASN A 80 -4.85 8.03 0.66
C ASN A 80 -4.50 7.63 -0.79
N SER A 81 -4.36 6.33 -1.02
CA SER A 81 -4.00 5.76 -2.32
C SER A 81 -5.05 5.95 -3.41
N GLU A 82 -6.34 6.08 -3.05
CA GLU A 82 -7.45 6.31 -3.99
C GLU A 82 -7.32 7.62 -4.77
N LYS A 83 -6.47 8.56 -4.32
CA LYS A 83 -6.19 9.82 -5.03
C LYS A 83 -5.27 9.66 -6.24
N ILE A 84 -4.52 8.56 -6.33
CA ILE A 84 -3.50 8.34 -7.37
C ILE A 84 -3.71 7.01 -8.11
N LEU A 85 -4.31 6.03 -7.44
CA LEU A 85 -4.60 4.71 -7.98
C LEU A 85 -6.08 4.53 -8.33
N SER A 86 -6.32 3.90 -9.46
CA SER A 86 -7.60 3.46 -10.00
C SER A 86 -7.44 2.02 -10.50
N PHE A 87 -8.43 1.18 -10.20
CA PHE A 87 -8.46 -0.20 -10.69
C PHE A 87 -8.98 -0.31 -12.14
N THR A 88 -9.55 0.77 -12.69
CA THR A 88 -10.22 0.78 -14.00
C THR A 88 -9.51 1.62 -15.05
N ASP A 89 -8.54 2.45 -14.66
CA ASP A 89 -7.78 3.31 -15.57
C ASP A 89 -6.33 2.84 -15.65
N PHE A 90 -5.94 2.33 -16.82
CA PHE A 90 -4.61 1.78 -17.07
C PHE A 90 -3.45 2.77 -16.83
N MET A 91 -3.69 4.08 -16.98
CA MET A 91 -2.66 5.11 -16.73
C MET A 91 -2.47 5.43 -15.25
N HIS A 92 -3.48 5.13 -14.44
CA HIS A 92 -3.52 5.44 -13.02
C HIS A 92 -3.60 4.18 -12.19
N THR A 93 -2.91 3.11 -12.57
CA THR A 93 -3.05 1.81 -11.93
C THR A 93 -1.71 1.19 -11.53
N GLY A 94 -1.76 0.06 -10.83
CA GLY A 94 -0.57 -0.70 -10.44
C GLY A 94 -0.24 -0.66 -8.95
N ASN A 95 0.91 -1.22 -8.60
CA ASN A 95 1.37 -1.31 -7.22
C ASN A 95 2.30 -0.16 -6.86
N MET A 96 2.04 0.51 -5.73
CA MET A 96 2.96 1.52 -5.19
C MET A 96 4.13 0.85 -4.50
N MET A 97 5.27 0.78 -5.19
CA MET A 97 6.51 0.21 -4.67
C MET A 97 7.70 1.18 -4.86
N GLY A 98 8.76 0.96 -4.07
CA GLY A 98 9.98 1.76 -4.18
C GLY A 98 9.84 3.18 -3.61
N PHE A 99 9.25 3.32 -2.43
CA PHE A 99 9.30 4.59 -1.70
C PHE A 99 10.75 4.91 -1.30
N GLN A 100 11.23 6.08 -1.71
CA GLN A 100 12.56 6.55 -1.38
C GLN A 100 12.52 8.02 -1.00
N GLN A 101 13.26 8.37 0.04
CA GLN A 101 13.40 9.76 0.45
C GLN A 101 14.38 10.50 -0.47
N GLY A 102 13.93 11.60 -1.06
CA GLY A 102 14.74 12.54 -1.81
C GLY A 102 15.65 13.39 -0.90
N LYS A 103 16.57 14.14 -1.49
CA LYS A 103 17.50 15.02 -0.75
C LYS A 103 16.78 16.16 -0.02
N ASP A 104 15.61 16.54 -0.50
CA ASP A 104 14.70 17.51 0.09
C ASP A 104 13.84 16.92 1.22
N GLY A 105 14.01 15.63 1.51
CA GLY A 105 13.23 14.92 2.51
C GLY A 105 11.86 14.43 2.02
N ALA A 106 11.48 14.74 0.76
CA ALA A 106 10.22 14.29 0.19
C ALA A 106 10.27 12.79 -0.12
N LEU A 107 9.16 12.08 0.13
CA LEU A 107 9.03 10.67 -0.23
C LEU A 107 8.63 10.58 -1.71
N GLY A 108 9.57 10.18 -2.55
CA GLY A 108 9.33 9.84 -3.95
C GLY A 108 8.90 8.37 -4.08
N LEU A 109 8.06 8.10 -5.08
CA LEU A 109 7.70 6.75 -5.51
C LEU A 109 8.43 6.45 -6.81
N TRP A 110 9.36 5.50 -6.81
CA TRP A 110 10.14 5.17 -8.00
C TRP A 110 9.42 4.20 -8.96
N THR A 111 8.29 3.61 -8.58
CA THR A 111 7.65 2.59 -9.42
C THR A 111 6.13 2.58 -9.30
N LYS A 112 5.45 2.85 -10.43
CA LYS A 112 4.13 2.32 -10.76
C LYS A 112 4.35 1.17 -11.75
N ILE A 113 4.27 -0.09 -11.32
CA ILE A 113 4.25 -1.21 -12.26
C ILE A 113 2.81 -1.37 -12.74
N CYS A 114 2.56 -1.00 -13.99
CA CYS A 114 1.58 -1.58 -14.92
C CYS A 114 2.01 -1.26 -16.36
#